data_AF-A0A8H2VRL8-F1
#
_entry.id   AF-A0A8H2VRL8-F1
#
_cell.length_a   1.000
_cell.length_b   1.000
_cell.length_c   1.000
_cell.angle_alpha   90.00
_cell.angle_beta   90.00
_cell.angle_gamma   90.00
#
_symmetry.space_group_name_H-M   'P 1'
#
loop_
_entity.id
_entity.type
_entity.pdbx_description
1 polymer ?
#
loop_
_entity_poly.entity_id
_entity_poly.type
_entity_poly.pdbx_seq_one_letter_code
_entity_poly.pdbx_strand_id
1 'polypeptide(L)'
;MTSKPIFNAVDNAFLTERNLVKPAVNRRRLIASSLSHSEPLSSSESGGSEDPAVDARVYTLIPEFLHSKETLEWLGWTSQKAAEIWARWTTINSVEVWDDVVLEVEFLEHATGHIPYNELEDSAGDWEEHMRDWGVSSELINAIMDAEFSNVRLTESAHHWVRDTMEIRYLSLERIMRDSDSRAENRDTLNTSVVTDTASGTSNVPGHLTLYKAISTDRVRRDREGNIEIDSLVSGTPSDFRGIGGTMLYFAPDLKAAEHYRNYIKRRATTSPALIIRLSLPNAFIEGLPPHIIEFGDFWRQAIHTCRSGRNLKGNLKYLHTLPLIITPIAHSPNIAIARLQDWQQVTISHIFRLEGQQNTAVQYIFQGDDTVGQIEEVCELKVVV
;
A
#
# COMPACT_ATOMS: atom_id res chain seq x y z
N MET A 1 -21.30 13.72 15.97
CA MET A 1 -20.01 14.34 15.58
C MET A 1 -20.17 15.07 14.26
N THR A 2 -19.59 16.26 14.12
CA THR A 2 -19.47 16.96 12.83
C THR A 2 -18.38 16.30 12.03
N SER A 3 -18.71 15.74 10.85
CA SER A 3 -17.70 15.13 9.99
C SER A 3 -16.64 16.15 9.58
N LYS A 4 -15.35 15.81 9.70
CA LYS A 4 -14.25 16.73 9.38
C LYS A 4 -14.16 16.92 7.85
N PRO A 5 -14.28 18.14 7.33
CA PRO A 5 -14.05 18.42 5.91
C PRO A 5 -12.62 18.08 5.52
N ILE A 6 -12.42 17.59 4.30
CA ILE A 6 -11.07 17.29 3.80
C ILE A 6 -10.24 18.55 3.62
N PHE A 7 -10.85 19.65 3.15
CA PHE A 7 -10.16 20.92 3.02
C PHE A 7 -10.47 21.84 4.18
N ASN A 8 -9.43 22.39 4.78
CA ASN A 8 -9.54 23.50 5.72
C ASN A 8 -10.27 24.68 5.04
N ALA A 9 -11.14 25.39 5.76
CA ALA A 9 -11.94 26.48 5.16
C ALA A 9 -11.08 27.58 4.49
N VAL A 10 -9.93 27.91 5.08
CA VAL A 10 -9.01 28.95 4.57
C VAL A 10 -8.29 28.48 3.31
N ASP A 11 -7.74 27.26 3.33
CA ASP A 11 -7.08 26.67 2.17
C ASP A 11 -8.09 26.44 1.03
N ASN A 12 -9.29 25.95 1.36
CA ASN A 12 -10.37 25.74 0.40
C ASN A 12 -10.75 27.01 -0.38
N ALA A 13 -10.91 28.15 0.30
CA ALA A 13 -11.28 29.40 -0.35
C ALA A 13 -10.22 29.79 -1.41
N PHE A 14 -8.95 29.63 -1.07
CA PHE A 14 -7.83 29.93 -1.96
C PHE A 14 -7.66 28.95 -3.10
N LEU A 15 -7.77 27.65 -2.84
CA LEU A 15 -7.72 26.66 -3.90
C LEU A 15 -8.89 26.82 -4.87
N THR A 16 -10.05 27.28 -4.39
CA THR A 16 -11.20 27.62 -5.23
C THR A 16 -10.91 28.84 -6.11
N GLU A 17 -10.32 29.90 -5.55
CA GLU A 17 -9.90 31.10 -6.30
C GLU A 17 -8.89 30.76 -7.42
N ARG A 18 -7.98 29.81 -7.16
CA ARG A 18 -7.00 29.31 -8.14
C ARG A 18 -7.53 28.22 -9.07
N ASN A 19 -8.83 27.91 -9.00
CA ASN A 19 -9.45 26.88 -9.83
C ASN A 19 -8.81 25.49 -9.65
N LEU A 20 -8.22 25.22 -8.48
CA LEU A 20 -7.61 23.94 -8.11
C LEU A 20 -8.62 23.01 -7.42
N VAL A 21 -9.68 23.58 -6.84
CA VAL A 21 -10.80 22.84 -6.25
C VAL A 21 -12.11 23.42 -6.76
N LYS A 22 -13.04 22.56 -7.21
CA LYS A 22 -14.38 22.97 -7.64
C LYS A 22 -15.38 22.96 -6.46
N PRO A 23 -16.49 23.71 -6.55
CA PRO A 23 -17.57 23.63 -5.56
C PRO A 23 -18.07 22.19 -5.38
N ALA A 24 -18.52 21.87 -4.17
CA ALA A 24 -19.07 20.55 -3.89
C ALA A 24 -20.43 20.35 -4.57
N VAL A 25 -20.60 19.19 -5.21
CA VAL A 25 -21.88 18.73 -5.75
C VAL A 25 -22.11 17.34 -5.18
N ASN A 26 -23.26 17.14 -4.52
CA ASN A 26 -23.59 15.87 -3.84
C ASN A 26 -22.48 15.38 -2.90
N ARG A 27 -21.95 16.28 -2.06
CA ARG A 27 -20.88 15.98 -1.08
C ARG A 27 -19.58 15.43 -1.67
N ARG A 28 -19.32 15.72 -2.95
CA ARG A 28 -18.10 15.36 -3.67
C ARG A 28 -17.54 16.59 -4.37
N ARG A 29 -16.22 16.64 -4.53
CA ARG A 29 -15.51 17.77 -5.13
C ARG A 29 -14.49 17.30 -6.14
N LEU A 30 -14.35 18.05 -7.23
CA LEU A 30 -13.27 17.86 -8.18
C LEU A 30 -12.05 18.65 -7.72
N ILE A 31 -10.90 17.97 -7.66
CA ILE A 31 -9.61 18.55 -7.28
C ILE A 31 -8.59 18.35 -8.40
N ALA A 32 -7.72 19.32 -8.62
CA ALA A 32 -6.65 19.20 -9.61
C ALA A 32 -5.65 18.11 -9.20
N SER A 33 -5.12 17.36 -10.16
CA SER A 33 -4.17 16.26 -9.89
C SER A 33 -2.92 16.69 -9.13
N SER A 34 -2.48 17.95 -9.23
CA SER A 34 -1.35 18.48 -8.44
C SER A 34 -1.58 18.37 -6.93
N LEU A 35 -2.83 18.51 -6.47
CA LEU A 35 -3.23 18.29 -5.07
C LEU A 35 -3.30 16.80 -4.71
N SER A 36 -3.62 15.94 -5.68
CA SER A 36 -3.66 14.49 -5.50
C SER A 36 -2.28 13.83 -5.46
N HIS A 37 -1.22 14.50 -5.90
CA HIS A 37 0.13 13.94 -5.97
C HIS A 37 1.15 14.66 -5.07
N SER A 38 0.69 15.59 -4.24
CA SER A 38 1.54 16.43 -3.38
C SER A 38 2.68 17.11 -4.15
N GLU A 39 2.38 17.59 -5.37
CA GLU A 39 3.33 18.40 -6.14
C GLU A 39 3.36 19.82 -5.55
N PRO A 40 4.54 20.44 -5.38
CA PRO A 40 4.63 21.81 -4.89
C PRO A 40 3.85 22.74 -5.82
N LEU A 41 2.92 23.50 -5.24
CA LEU A 41 2.17 24.53 -5.97
C LEU A 41 3.16 25.60 -6.43
N SER A 42 3.57 25.54 -7.69
CA SER A 42 4.49 26.53 -8.26
C SER A 42 3.91 27.93 -8.11
N SER A 43 4.70 28.85 -7.56
CA SER A 43 4.33 30.26 -7.34
C SER A 43 4.16 31.06 -8.64
N SER A 44 4.34 30.45 -9.80
CA SER A 44 4.30 31.10 -11.12
C SER A 44 2.96 30.97 -11.86
N GLU A 45 1.94 30.31 -11.30
CA GLU A 45 0.61 30.20 -11.95
C GLU A 45 -0.27 31.47 -11.84
N SER A 46 0.33 32.63 -11.62
CA SER A 46 -0.34 33.93 -11.80
C SER A 46 -0.02 34.49 -13.18
N GLY A 47 -0.77 34.07 -14.19
CA GLY A 47 -0.65 34.59 -15.55
C GLY A 47 -1.92 34.35 -16.32
N GLY A 48 -2.83 35.33 -16.30
CA GLY A 48 -3.97 35.36 -17.21
C GLY A 48 -3.48 35.40 -18.64
N SER A 49 -3.57 34.26 -19.33
CA SER A 49 -3.52 34.19 -20.79
C SER A 49 -4.78 33.49 -21.23
N GLU A 50 -5.70 34.25 -21.81
CA GLU A 50 -6.88 33.76 -22.51
C GLU A 50 -6.46 33.11 -23.83
N ASP A 51 -5.74 31.99 -23.75
CA ASP A 51 -5.49 31.13 -24.91
C ASP A 51 -6.40 29.89 -24.79
N PRO A 52 -7.37 29.69 -25.71
CA PRO A 52 -8.41 28.66 -25.57
C PRO A 52 -7.92 27.25 -25.92
N ALA A 53 -6.60 27.04 -26.01
CA ALA A 53 -6.00 25.77 -26.38
C ALA A 53 -4.98 25.32 -25.33
N VAL A 54 -5.37 24.27 -24.59
CA VAL A 54 -4.52 23.39 -23.78
C VAL A 54 -4.13 23.89 -22.38
N ASP A 55 -5.10 23.89 -21.45
CA ASP A 55 -4.82 23.50 -20.06
C ASP A 55 -5.91 22.50 -19.61
N ALA A 56 -5.84 21.28 -20.15
CA ALA A 56 -6.72 20.19 -19.73
C ALA A 56 -6.25 19.67 -18.37
N ARG A 57 -6.38 20.50 -17.33
CA ARG A 57 -6.13 20.09 -15.94
C ARG A 57 -6.92 18.83 -15.68
N VAL A 58 -6.22 17.76 -15.31
CA VAL A 58 -6.85 16.50 -14.92
C VAL A 58 -7.43 16.71 -13.53
N TYR A 59 -8.72 16.45 -13.38
CA TYR A 59 -9.40 16.53 -12.09
C TYR A 59 -9.73 15.13 -11.57
N THR A 60 -9.61 14.97 -10.26
CA THR A 60 -10.05 13.77 -9.54
C THR A 60 -11.24 14.11 -8.65
N LEU A 61 -12.26 13.25 -8.64
CA LEU A 61 -13.43 13.40 -7.78
C LEU A 61 -13.15 12.76 -6.42
N ILE A 62 -13.16 13.54 -5.34
CA ILE A 62 -12.97 13.08 -3.97
C ILE A 62 -14.20 13.42 -3.09
N PRO A 63 -14.42 12.72 -1.96
CA PRO A 63 -15.45 13.12 -0.99
C PRO A 63 -15.16 14.50 -0.39
N GLU A 64 -16.20 15.17 0.10
CA GLU A 64 -16.07 16.45 0.80
C GLU A 64 -15.58 16.29 2.25
N PHE A 65 -15.91 15.17 2.87
CA PHE A 65 -15.61 14.86 4.27
C PHE A 65 -14.79 13.58 4.38
N LEU A 66 -13.90 13.50 5.37
CA LEU A 66 -13.08 12.31 5.56
C LEU A 66 -13.94 11.10 5.95
N HIS A 67 -14.90 11.28 6.87
CA HIS A 67 -15.83 10.22 7.28
C HIS A 67 -17.21 10.48 6.68
N SER A 68 -17.54 9.77 5.61
CA SER A 68 -18.87 9.84 5.00
C SER A 68 -19.20 8.60 4.18
N LYS A 69 -20.47 8.49 3.75
CA LYS A 69 -20.89 7.50 2.75
C LYS A 69 -20.08 7.66 1.45
N GLU A 70 -19.85 8.89 1.02
CA GLU A 70 -19.08 9.19 -0.19
C GLU A 70 -17.63 8.73 -0.07
N THR A 71 -17.04 8.78 1.14
CA THR A 71 -15.73 8.16 1.39
C THR A 71 -15.79 6.65 1.16
N LEU A 72 -16.78 5.94 1.71
CA LEU A 72 -16.91 4.49 1.50
C LEU A 72 -17.03 4.13 0.02
N GLU A 73 -17.82 4.89 -0.74
CA GLU A 73 -17.91 4.72 -2.19
C GLU A 73 -16.56 4.99 -2.88
N TRP A 74 -15.81 5.98 -2.40
CA TRP A 74 -14.50 6.32 -2.94
C TRP A 74 -13.42 5.28 -2.62
N LEU A 75 -13.47 4.65 -1.43
CA LEU A 75 -12.62 3.51 -1.08
C LEU A 75 -12.80 2.34 -2.06
N GLY A 76 -14.01 2.19 -2.61
CA GLY A 76 -14.32 1.18 -3.62
C GLY A 76 -15.53 0.33 -3.28
N TRP A 77 -16.37 0.73 -2.31
CA TRP A 77 -17.67 0.09 -2.12
C TRP A 77 -18.68 0.56 -3.16
N THR A 78 -19.64 -0.30 -3.51
CA THR A 78 -20.83 0.11 -4.27
C THR A 78 -21.68 1.09 -3.46
N SER A 79 -22.49 1.92 -4.12
CA SER A 79 -23.39 2.86 -3.44
C SER A 79 -24.37 2.21 -2.46
N GLN A 80 -24.82 0.98 -2.76
CA GLN A 80 -25.67 0.21 -1.86
C GLN A 80 -24.87 -0.20 -0.62
N LYS A 81 -23.74 -0.88 -0.81
CA LYS A 81 -22.91 -1.35 0.31
C LYS A 81 -22.40 -0.20 1.18
N ALA A 82 -21.97 0.90 0.56
CA ALA A 82 -21.57 2.11 1.27
C ALA A 82 -22.72 2.69 2.13
N ALA A 83 -23.96 2.67 1.64
CA ALA A 83 -25.11 3.10 2.44
C ALA A 83 -25.37 2.18 3.64
N GLU A 84 -25.23 0.86 3.46
CA GLU A 84 -25.38 -0.13 4.53
C GLU A 84 -24.30 0.03 5.61
N ILE A 85 -23.02 0.14 5.21
CA ILE A 85 -21.90 0.35 6.12
C ILE A 85 -22.06 1.69 6.85
N TRP A 86 -22.40 2.77 6.12
CA TRP A 86 -22.61 4.08 6.73
C TRP A 86 -23.74 4.08 7.76
N ALA A 87 -24.86 3.42 7.48
CA ALA A 87 -25.97 3.32 8.43
C ALA A 87 -25.57 2.60 9.73
N ARG A 88 -24.72 1.57 9.64
CA ARG A 88 -24.17 0.86 10.81
C ARG A 88 -23.21 1.76 11.58
N TRP A 89 -22.27 2.41 10.89
CA TRP A 89 -21.33 3.36 11.47
C TRP A 89 -22.04 4.46 12.25
N THR A 90 -23.09 5.08 11.69
CA THR A 90 -23.84 6.13 12.38
C THR A 90 -24.63 5.62 13.57
N THR A 91 -25.09 4.36 13.52
CA THR A 91 -25.79 3.73 14.65
C THR A 91 -24.84 3.50 15.81
N ILE A 92 -23.69 2.86 15.57
CA ILE A 92 -22.66 2.58 16.58
C ILE A 92 -22.22 3.88 17.27
N ASN A 93 -21.81 4.87 16.47
CA ASN A 93 -21.38 6.18 17.00
C ASN A 93 -22.50 6.98 17.68
N SER A 94 -23.77 6.67 17.45
CA SER A 94 -24.88 7.33 18.15
C SER A 94 -25.19 6.72 19.51
N VAL A 95 -24.96 5.41 19.66
CA VAL A 95 -25.21 4.64 20.89
C VAL A 95 -24.05 4.78 21.87
N GLU A 96 -22.80 4.85 21.39
CA GLU A 96 -21.60 4.99 22.22
C GLU A 96 -21.47 6.36 22.91
N VAL A 97 -22.25 7.36 22.49
CA VAL A 97 -22.35 8.65 23.20
C VAL A 97 -23.22 8.55 24.47
N TRP A 98 -23.93 7.43 24.67
CA TRP A 98 -24.91 7.25 25.76
C TRP A 98 -24.45 6.31 26.89
N ASP A 99 -23.55 5.38 26.62
CA ASP A 99 -22.97 4.46 27.62
C ASP A 99 -21.47 4.77 27.75
N ASP A 100 -20.97 5.00 28.98
CA ASP A 100 -19.58 5.36 29.35
C ASP A 100 -18.48 4.35 28.91
N VAL A 101 -18.77 3.46 27.96
CA VAL A 101 -17.83 2.50 27.35
C VAL A 101 -17.55 2.93 25.91
N VAL A 102 -16.46 3.67 25.72
CA VAL A 102 -16.00 4.09 24.39
C VAL A 102 -15.29 2.91 23.72
N LEU A 103 -15.96 2.22 22.80
CA LEU A 103 -15.29 1.40 21.79
C LEU A 103 -14.88 2.35 20.66
N GLU A 104 -13.68 2.92 20.75
CA GLU A 104 -13.09 3.70 19.65
C GLU A 104 -12.76 2.75 18.48
N VAL A 105 -13.77 2.43 17.66
CA VAL A 105 -13.55 1.74 16.39
C VAL A 105 -13.15 2.79 15.36
N GLU A 106 -11.96 2.67 14.79
CA GLU A 106 -11.52 3.59 13.73
C GLU A 106 -12.38 3.42 12.47
N PHE A 107 -12.67 4.53 11.77
CA PHE A 107 -13.54 4.53 10.60
C PHE A 107 -13.07 3.57 9.49
N LEU A 108 -11.75 3.53 9.24
CA LEU A 108 -11.18 2.63 8.24
C LEU A 108 -11.28 1.16 8.66
N GLU A 109 -11.05 0.85 9.93
CA GLU A 109 -11.21 -0.51 10.45
C GLU A 109 -12.66 -0.97 10.32
N HIS A 110 -13.62 -0.11 10.67
CA HIS A 110 -15.04 -0.39 10.47
C HIS A 110 -15.36 -0.63 8.99
N ALA A 111 -14.89 0.25 8.10
CA ALA A 111 -15.14 0.16 6.67
C ALA A 111 -14.59 -1.13 6.05
N THR A 112 -13.37 -1.52 6.41
CA THR A 112 -12.68 -2.70 5.87
C THR A 112 -13.08 -4.00 6.56
N GLY A 113 -13.59 -3.95 7.80
CA GLY A 113 -14.15 -5.11 8.52
C GLY A 113 -15.39 -5.72 7.86
N HIS A 114 -15.97 -5.04 6.86
CA HIS A 114 -17.06 -5.57 6.03
C HIS A 114 -16.59 -6.46 4.87
N ILE A 115 -15.28 -6.55 4.61
CA ILE A 115 -14.72 -7.52 3.67
C ILE A 115 -14.75 -8.89 4.37
N PRO A 116 -15.47 -9.88 3.84
CA PRO A 116 -15.59 -11.18 4.49
C PRO A 116 -14.23 -11.86 4.64
N TYR A 117 -13.93 -12.34 5.84
CA TYR A 117 -12.82 -13.26 6.06
C TYR A 117 -13.30 -14.68 5.76
N ASN A 118 -13.47 -15.01 4.48
CA ASN A 118 -13.96 -16.32 4.07
C ASN A 118 -12.79 -17.17 3.58
N GLU A 119 -12.58 -18.33 4.22
CA GLU A 119 -11.55 -19.32 3.83
C GLU A 119 -11.78 -19.91 2.42
N LEU A 120 -12.92 -19.63 1.80
CA LEU A 120 -13.40 -20.23 0.55
C LEU A 120 -13.19 -19.37 -0.72
N GLU A 121 -12.53 -18.21 -0.65
CA GLU A 121 -12.70 -17.14 -1.67
C GLU A 121 -11.55 -16.90 -2.65
N ASP A 122 -10.67 -17.88 -2.87
CA ASP A 122 -9.38 -17.59 -3.54
C ASP A 122 -8.99 -18.60 -4.63
N SER A 123 -9.95 -19.32 -5.21
CA SER A 123 -9.72 -19.83 -6.57
C SER A 123 -9.65 -18.62 -7.49
N ALA A 124 -8.51 -18.41 -8.14
CA ALA A 124 -8.26 -17.26 -9.03
C ALA A 124 -9.31 -17.08 -10.15
N GLY A 125 -10.15 -18.10 -10.41
CA GLY A 125 -11.24 -18.08 -11.38
C GLY A 125 -12.47 -17.29 -10.94
N ASP A 126 -12.72 -17.10 -9.63
CA ASP A 126 -14.03 -16.61 -9.13
C ASP A 126 -13.91 -15.27 -8.37
N TRP A 127 -12.72 -14.64 -8.37
CA TRP A 127 -12.44 -13.39 -7.65
C TRP A 127 -13.41 -12.26 -7.99
N GLU A 128 -13.78 -12.12 -9.26
CA GLU A 128 -14.70 -11.08 -9.70
C GLU A 128 -16.10 -11.27 -9.11
N GLU A 129 -16.63 -12.49 -9.10
CA GLU A 129 -17.94 -12.81 -8.53
C GLU A 129 -17.93 -12.58 -7.02
N HIS A 130 -16.92 -13.09 -6.31
CA HIS A 130 -16.78 -12.87 -4.86
C HIS A 130 -16.71 -11.39 -4.50
N MET A 131 -15.86 -10.60 -5.18
CA MET A 131 -15.78 -9.16 -4.91
C MET A 131 -17.11 -8.44 -5.19
N ARG A 132 -17.87 -8.85 -6.21
CA ARG A 132 -19.22 -8.31 -6.47
C ARG A 132 -20.17 -8.64 -5.31
N ASP A 133 -20.14 -9.86 -4.80
CA ASP A 133 -20.97 -10.31 -3.68
C ASP A 133 -20.64 -9.58 -2.38
N TRP A 134 -19.37 -9.23 -2.15
CA TRP A 134 -18.97 -8.40 -1.02
C TRP A 134 -19.53 -6.97 -1.12
N GLY A 135 -19.87 -6.54 -2.33
CA GLY A 135 -20.32 -5.19 -2.65
C GLY A 135 -19.19 -4.25 -3.09
N VAL A 136 -18.07 -4.78 -3.59
CA VAL A 136 -16.97 -4.00 -4.18
C VAL A 136 -17.41 -3.44 -5.53
N SER A 137 -17.02 -2.20 -5.81
CA SER A 137 -17.36 -1.49 -7.04
C SER A 137 -16.70 -2.14 -8.25
N SER A 138 -17.36 -2.07 -9.41
CA SER A 138 -16.78 -2.58 -10.65
C SER A 138 -15.49 -1.84 -11.05
N GLU A 139 -15.33 -0.57 -10.66
CA GLU A 139 -14.09 0.17 -10.88
C GLU A 139 -12.91 -0.48 -10.15
N LEU A 140 -13.07 -0.74 -8.84
CA LEU A 140 -12.02 -1.36 -8.04
C LEU A 140 -11.76 -2.81 -8.48
N ILE A 141 -12.82 -3.57 -8.78
CA ILE A 141 -12.69 -4.93 -9.34
C ILE A 141 -11.85 -4.91 -10.63
N ASN A 142 -12.18 -4.03 -11.57
CA ASN A 142 -11.46 -3.92 -12.84
C ASN A 142 -9.99 -3.50 -12.63
N ALA A 143 -9.72 -2.69 -11.61
CA ALA A 143 -8.37 -2.27 -11.26
C ALA A 143 -7.54 -3.40 -10.64
N ILE A 144 -8.16 -4.22 -9.78
CA ILE A 144 -7.52 -5.39 -9.17
C ILE A 144 -7.30 -6.48 -10.21
N MET A 145 -8.28 -6.75 -11.08
CA MET A 145 -8.31 -7.85 -12.05
C MET A 145 -7.59 -7.57 -13.36
N ASP A 146 -6.84 -6.47 -13.44
CA ASP A 146 -6.10 -6.11 -14.65
C ASP A 146 -5.11 -7.23 -15.06
N ALA A 147 -5.27 -7.72 -16.29
CA ALA A 147 -4.56 -8.88 -16.81
C ALA A 147 -3.04 -8.65 -16.90
N GLU A 148 -2.62 -7.40 -17.13
CA GLU A 148 -1.20 -7.00 -17.18
C GLU A 148 -0.49 -7.31 -15.85
N PHE A 149 -1.21 -7.25 -14.74
CA PHE A 149 -0.66 -7.45 -13.41
C PHE A 149 -1.04 -8.80 -12.80
N SER A 150 -1.50 -9.76 -13.62
CA SER A 150 -1.94 -11.08 -13.15
C SER A 150 -0.88 -11.82 -12.32
N ASN A 151 0.40 -11.69 -12.66
CA ASN A 151 1.51 -12.27 -11.90
C ASN A 151 1.65 -11.68 -10.49
N VAL A 152 1.51 -10.36 -10.33
CA VAL A 152 1.56 -9.65 -9.03
C VAL A 152 0.27 -9.88 -8.25
N ARG A 153 -0.88 -9.72 -8.92
CA ARG A 153 -2.21 -9.97 -8.36
C ARG A 153 -2.28 -11.34 -7.70
N LEU A 154 -1.72 -12.37 -8.32
CA LEU A 154 -1.76 -13.71 -7.75
C LEU A 154 -0.69 -13.96 -6.67
N THR A 155 0.09 -12.97 -6.22
CA THR A 155 0.98 -13.17 -5.07
C THR A 155 0.25 -13.17 -3.73
N GLU A 156 -0.95 -12.58 -3.70
CA GLU A 156 -1.81 -12.41 -2.53
C GLU A 156 -3.27 -12.75 -2.84
N SER A 157 -4.14 -12.70 -1.83
CA SER A 157 -5.59 -12.99 -1.94
C SER A 157 -6.42 -11.83 -2.51
N ALA A 158 -7.62 -12.12 -3.00
CA ALA A 158 -8.60 -11.08 -3.36
C ALA A 158 -8.92 -10.19 -2.15
N HIS A 159 -9.15 -10.82 -1.00
CA HIS A 159 -9.37 -10.14 0.27
C HIS A 159 -8.23 -9.17 0.60
N HIS A 160 -6.97 -9.62 0.48
CA HIS A 160 -5.80 -8.78 0.70
C HIS A 160 -5.81 -7.57 -0.23
N TRP A 161 -5.96 -7.75 -1.55
CA TRP A 161 -5.90 -6.62 -2.48
C TRP A 161 -7.05 -5.63 -2.34
N VAL A 162 -8.26 -6.09 -2.01
CA VAL A 162 -9.38 -5.18 -1.72
C VAL A 162 -9.06 -4.35 -0.48
N ARG A 163 -8.68 -4.99 0.62
CA ARG A 163 -8.34 -4.29 1.87
C ARG A 163 -7.17 -3.33 1.68
N ASP A 164 -6.10 -3.80 1.06
CA ASP A 164 -4.89 -3.04 0.74
C ASP A 164 -5.21 -1.80 -0.11
N THR A 165 -6.03 -1.96 -1.15
CA THR A 165 -6.42 -0.82 -1.99
C THR A 165 -7.25 0.20 -1.22
N MET A 166 -8.24 -0.27 -0.44
CA MET A 166 -9.09 0.61 0.35
C MET A 166 -8.29 1.40 1.38
N GLU A 167 -7.35 0.76 2.07
CA GLU A 167 -6.45 1.42 3.01
C GLU A 167 -5.57 2.48 2.33
N ILE A 168 -4.88 2.12 1.24
CA ILE A 168 -4.03 3.07 0.49
C ILE A 168 -4.85 4.26 -0.03
N ARG A 169 -6.06 3.99 -0.53
CA ARG A 169 -7.02 5.04 -0.87
C ARG A 169 -7.26 5.90 0.37
N TYR A 170 -7.79 5.36 1.46
CA TYR A 170 -8.11 6.15 2.66
C TYR A 170 -6.95 7.06 3.13
N LEU A 171 -5.74 6.50 3.24
CA LEU A 171 -4.54 7.24 3.65
C LEU A 171 -4.23 8.42 2.72
N SER A 172 -4.53 8.32 1.41
CA SER A 172 -4.36 9.44 0.49
C SER A 172 -5.36 10.58 0.73
N LEU A 173 -6.58 10.33 1.23
CA LEU A 173 -7.48 11.40 1.69
C LEU A 173 -6.95 12.05 2.97
N GLU A 174 -6.41 11.26 3.90
CA GLU A 174 -5.80 11.79 5.11
C GLU A 174 -4.57 12.65 4.80
N ARG A 175 -3.75 12.25 3.83
CA ARG A 175 -2.66 13.09 3.32
C ARG A 175 -3.19 14.41 2.75
N ILE A 176 -4.18 14.37 1.84
CA ILE A 176 -4.75 15.59 1.24
C ILE A 176 -5.29 16.54 2.34
N MET A 177 -5.94 15.98 3.36
CA MET A 177 -6.43 16.75 4.50
C MET A 177 -5.30 17.37 5.33
N ARG A 178 -4.27 16.59 5.68
CA ARG A 178 -3.08 17.10 6.39
C ARG A 178 -2.35 18.18 5.60
N ASP A 179 -2.22 18.01 4.28
CA ASP A 179 -1.62 18.99 3.40
C ASP A 179 -2.45 20.28 3.35
N SER A 180 -3.79 20.17 3.40
CA SER A 180 -4.69 21.32 3.47
C SER A 180 -4.59 22.08 4.78
N ASP A 181 -4.59 21.37 5.91
CA ASP A 181 -4.39 21.94 7.24
C ASP A 181 -3.03 22.66 7.32
N SER A 182 -1.95 22.01 6.85
CA SER A 182 -0.60 22.59 6.82
C SER A 182 -0.49 23.85 5.95
N ARG A 183 -1.18 23.90 4.80
CA ARG A 183 -1.23 25.12 3.96
C ARG A 183 -2.01 26.25 4.61
N ALA A 184 -3.06 25.94 5.37
CA ALA A 184 -3.80 26.94 6.12
C ALA A 184 -2.92 27.55 7.23
N GLU A 185 -2.22 26.72 8.00
CA GLU A 185 -1.32 27.16 9.08
C GLU A 185 -0.14 27.98 8.57
N ASN A 186 0.54 27.50 7.52
CA ASN A 186 1.72 28.19 6.96
C ASN A 186 1.38 29.56 6.32
N ARG A 187 0.11 29.83 6.02
CA ARG A 187 -0.33 31.15 5.54
C ARG A 187 -0.41 32.19 6.64
N ASP A 188 -0.62 31.77 7.89
CA ASP A 188 -0.55 32.67 9.04
C ASP A 188 0.92 32.95 9.44
N THR A 189 1.87 32.12 9.00
CA THR A 189 3.31 32.25 9.23
C THR A 189 4.11 32.37 7.93
N LEU A 190 3.91 33.46 7.17
CA LEU A 190 4.69 33.73 5.96
C LEU A 190 6.15 34.10 6.29
N ASN A 191 7.07 33.14 6.17
CA ASN A 191 8.39 33.25 5.51
C ASN A 191 9.31 32.11 5.98
N THR A 192 9.38 30.99 5.24
CA THR A 192 10.64 30.25 5.03
C THR A 192 10.49 29.39 3.78
N SER A 193 11.37 29.64 2.80
CA SER A 193 11.46 28.91 1.54
C SER A 193 11.90 27.47 1.77
N VAL A 194 11.16 26.51 1.22
CA VAL A 194 11.57 25.10 1.17
C VAL A 194 12.35 24.85 -0.11
N VAL A 195 13.59 24.42 0.06
CA VAL A 195 14.48 23.93 -0.98
C VAL A 195 14.05 22.51 -1.35
N THR A 196 13.60 22.32 -2.58
CA THR A 196 13.48 20.98 -3.18
C THR A 196 14.87 20.52 -3.60
N ASP A 197 15.41 19.56 -2.86
CA ASP A 197 16.64 18.86 -3.21
C ASP A 197 16.32 17.84 -4.32
N THR A 198 16.85 18.06 -5.51
CA THR A 198 16.74 17.14 -6.65
C THR A 198 17.73 15.99 -6.49
N ALA A 199 17.22 14.77 -6.56
CA ALA A 199 17.92 13.55 -6.20
C ALA A 199 19.21 13.30 -7.02
N SER A 200 20.23 12.91 -6.26
CA SER A 200 21.54 12.44 -6.68
C SER A 200 21.47 11.08 -7.37
N GLY A 201 22.36 10.86 -8.34
CA GLY A 201 22.39 9.70 -9.23
C GLY A 201 22.54 8.34 -8.54
N THR A 202 22.18 7.30 -9.29
CA THR A 202 22.37 5.89 -8.93
C THR A 202 23.85 5.55 -8.81
N SER A 203 24.41 5.62 -7.61
CA SER A 203 25.72 5.04 -7.31
C SER A 203 25.53 3.60 -6.86
N ASN A 204 25.93 2.64 -7.71
CA ASN A 204 26.27 1.30 -7.24
C ASN A 204 27.61 1.45 -6.50
N VAL A 205 27.55 1.81 -5.22
CA VAL A 205 28.74 1.93 -4.39
C VAL A 205 29.34 0.52 -4.25
N PRO A 206 30.56 0.27 -4.74
CA PRO A 206 31.22 -1.01 -4.52
C PRO A 206 31.22 -1.35 -3.03
N GLY A 207 30.84 -2.59 -2.68
CA GLY A 207 30.76 -3.04 -1.29
C GLY A 207 29.38 -2.92 -0.63
N HIS A 208 28.32 -2.59 -1.38
CA HIS A 208 26.95 -2.62 -0.88
C HIS A 208 26.04 -3.52 -1.73
N LEU A 209 25.13 -4.23 -1.05
CA LEU A 209 23.98 -4.90 -1.63
C LEU A 209 22.85 -3.88 -1.81
N THR A 210 22.21 -3.88 -2.98
CA THR A 210 21.08 -3.01 -3.28
C THR A 210 19.83 -3.83 -3.52
N LEU A 211 18.75 -3.49 -2.82
CA LEU A 211 17.45 -4.15 -2.86
C LEU A 211 16.33 -3.12 -3.07
N TYR A 212 15.19 -3.55 -3.61
CA TYR A 212 14.09 -2.70 -4.00
C TYR A 212 12.74 -3.20 -3.48
N LYS A 213 11.88 -2.27 -3.05
CA LYS A 213 10.49 -2.53 -2.66
C LYS A 213 9.59 -1.44 -3.21
N ALA A 214 8.50 -1.81 -3.88
CA ALA A 214 7.46 -0.84 -4.22
C ALA A 214 6.47 -0.68 -3.07
N ILE A 215 6.05 0.57 -2.83
CA ILE A 215 5.09 0.90 -1.78
C ILE A 215 4.33 2.19 -2.15
N SER A 216 3.12 2.35 -1.62
CA SER A 216 2.41 3.62 -1.68
C SER A 216 3.13 4.66 -0.80
N THR A 217 3.27 5.89 -1.31
CA THR A 217 3.75 7.05 -0.54
C THR A 217 3.02 7.19 0.80
N ASP A 218 1.71 6.97 0.81
CA ASP A 218 0.85 7.22 1.95
C ASP A 218 1.07 6.23 3.09
N ARG A 219 1.72 5.09 2.81
CA ARG A 219 2.15 4.12 3.83
C ARG A 219 3.54 4.39 4.41
N VAL A 220 4.35 5.20 3.73
CA VAL A 220 5.71 5.48 4.18
C VAL A 220 5.65 6.50 5.30
N ARG A 221 5.99 6.08 6.51
CA ARG A 221 6.19 7.01 7.63
C ARG A 221 7.58 7.62 7.56
N ARG A 222 7.67 8.85 8.03
CA ARG A 222 8.92 9.59 8.12
C ARG A 222 9.11 10.12 9.53
N ASP A 223 10.35 10.09 9.99
CA ASP A 223 10.75 10.69 11.25
C ASP A 223 10.70 12.23 11.16
N ARG A 224 11.11 12.90 12.25
CA ARG A 224 11.10 14.38 12.33
C ARG A 224 12.12 15.02 11.39
N GLU A 225 13.15 14.28 11.04
CA GLU A 225 14.24 14.67 10.14
C GLU A 225 13.88 14.40 8.66
N GLY A 226 12.75 13.73 8.41
CA GLY A 226 12.25 13.39 7.07
C GLY A 226 12.79 12.08 6.50
N ASN A 227 13.54 11.29 7.28
CA ASN A 227 14.02 9.97 6.88
C ASN A 227 12.89 8.95 6.91
N ILE A 228 13.01 7.87 6.14
CA ILE A 228 12.00 6.81 6.10
C ILE A 228 12.12 5.94 7.34
N GLU A 229 11.02 5.76 8.08
CA GLU A 229 10.94 4.80 9.18
C GLU A 229 10.85 3.38 8.62
N ILE A 230 11.79 2.50 8.99
CA ILE A 230 11.85 1.13 8.42
C ILE A 230 10.63 0.29 8.78
N ASP A 231 10.05 0.50 9.95
CA ASP A 231 8.86 -0.21 10.42
C ASP A 231 7.64 -0.01 9.51
N SER A 232 7.58 1.12 8.82
CA SER A 232 6.53 1.39 7.83
C SER A 232 6.62 0.52 6.58
N LEU A 233 7.74 -0.19 6.41
CA LEU A 233 8.00 -1.08 5.28
C LEU A 233 7.77 -2.56 5.62
N VAL A 234 7.37 -2.91 6.84
CA VAL A 234 7.13 -4.30 7.25
C VAL A 234 5.90 -4.86 6.52
N SER A 235 5.98 -6.13 6.10
CA SER A 235 4.85 -6.83 5.47
C SER A 235 4.01 -7.58 6.50
N GLY A 236 2.70 -7.59 6.32
CA GLY A 236 1.77 -8.35 7.17
C GLY A 236 1.80 -9.86 6.94
N THR A 237 1.13 -10.61 7.82
CA THR A 237 0.94 -12.08 7.73
C THR A 237 -0.49 -12.43 7.31
N PRO A 238 -0.74 -13.59 6.67
CA PRO A 238 0.23 -14.61 6.26
C PRO A 238 1.12 -14.16 5.10
N SER A 239 2.36 -14.66 5.09
CA SER A 239 3.39 -14.41 4.08
C SER A 239 4.16 -15.70 3.78
N ASP A 240 5.13 -15.65 2.86
CA ASP A 240 5.87 -16.82 2.37
C ASP A 240 6.52 -17.65 3.48
N PHE A 241 7.05 -16.98 4.50
CA PHE A 241 7.79 -17.64 5.58
C PHE A 241 7.20 -17.35 6.96
N ARG A 242 6.00 -16.77 7.03
CA ARG A 242 5.30 -16.62 8.29
C ARG A 242 3.79 -16.68 8.15
N GLY A 243 3.16 -17.63 8.86
CA GLY A 243 1.71 -17.76 8.83
C GLY A 243 1.00 -16.76 9.73
N ILE A 244 1.54 -16.49 10.93
CA ILE A 244 0.93 -15.58 11.90
C ILE A 244 2.03 -14.84 12.67
N GLY A 245 1.89 -13.50 12.73
CA GLY A 245 2.66 -12.59 13.57
C GLY A 245 4.13 -12.47 13.19
N GLY A 246 4.88 -11.67 13.96
CA GLY A 246 6.30 -11.41 13.73
C GLY A 246 6.57 -10.37 12.65
N THR A 247 7.79 -9.87 12.66
CA THR A 247 8.25 -8.75 11.80
C THR A 247 9.01 -9.30 10.62
N MET A 248 8.55 -8.96 9.42
CA MET A 248 9.08 -9.49 8.16
C MET A 248 9.26 -8.36 7.14
N LEU A 249 10.50 -8.18 6.70
CA LEU A 249 10.86 -7.15 5.73
C LEU A 249 11.27 -7.80 4.41
N TYR A 250 10.49 -7.54 3.36
CA TYR A 250 10.65 -8.14 2.04
C TYR A 250 11.17 -7.13 1.02
N PHE A 251 12.28 -7.45 0.36
CA PHE A 251 12.80 -6.70 -0.78
C PHE A 251 13.23 -7.65 -1.91
N ALA A 252 13.29 -7.16 -3.14
CA ALA A 252 13.81 -7.88 -4.29
C ALA A 252 15.08 -7.21 -4.85
N PRO A 253 16.09 -7.97 -5.32
CA PRO A 253 17.27 -7.37 -5.96
C PRO A 253 16.97 -6.88 -7.39
N ASP A 254 15.90 -7.38 -8.02
CA ASP A 254 15.50 -6.98 -9.37
C ASP A 254 14.61 -5.73 -9.33
N LEU A 255 15.14 -4.62 -9.84
CA LEU A 255 14.40 -3.36 -9.97
C LEU A 255 13.13 -3.53 -10.81
N LYS A 256 13.15 -4.38 -11.86
CA LYS A 256 11.99 -4.60 -12.73
C LYS A 256 10.84 -5.25 -11.97
N ALA A 257 11.14 -6.10 -11.00
CA ALA A 257 10.12 -6.67 -10.13
C ALA A 257 9.46 -5.57 -9.31
N ALA A 258 10.25 -4.69 -8.68
CA ALA A 258 9.72 -3.54 -7.95
C ALA A 258 8.92 -2.58 -8.84
N GLU A 259 9.38 -2.28 -10.06
CA GLU A 259 8.63 -1.47 -11.04
C GLU A 259 7.27 -2.08 -11.37
N HIS A 260 7.21 -3.40 -11.53
CA HIS A 260 5.96 -4.10 -11.83
C HIS A 260 4.96 -3.99 -10.67
N TYR A 261 5.41 -4.17 -9.42
CA TYR A 261 4.57 -3.90 -8.23
C TYR A 261 4.16 -2.43 -8.14
N ARG A 262 5.06 -1.47 -8.42
CA ARG A 262 4.74 -0.03 -8.41
C ARG A 262 3.62 0.31 -9.38
N ASN A 263 3.69 -0.24 -10.60
CA ASN A 263 2.68 -0.02 -11.62
C ASN A 263 1.33 -0.63 -11.22
N TYR A 264 1.33 -1.79 -10.55
CA TYR A 264 0.10 -2.36 -10.02
C TYR A 264 -0.54 -1.49 -8.92
N ILE A 265 0.27 -0.88 -8.03
CA ILE A 265 -0.24 0.09 -7.04
C ILE A 265 -0.89 1.29 -7.76
N LYS A 266 -0.20 1.87 -8.75
CA LYS A 266 -0.74 2.99 -9.56
C LYS A 266 -2.06 2.64 -10.24
N ARG A 267 -2.20 1.40 -10.70
CA ARG A 267 -3.41 0.91 -11.37
C ARG A 267 -4.63 0.88 -10.43
N ARG A 268 -4.41 0.53 -9.16
CA ARG A 268 -5.47 0.35 -8.14
C ARG A 268 -5.77 1.60 -7.33
N ALA A 269 -4.80 2.50 -7.16
CA ALA A 269 -4.95 3.71 -6.37
C ALA A 269 -4.36 4.93 -7.09
N THR A 270 -5.13 5.52 -8.02
CA THR A 270 -4.66 6.62 -8.87
C THR A 270 -4.32 7.90 -8.12
N THR A 271 -4.92 8.15 -6.95
CA THR A 271 -4.63 9.31 -6.09
C THR A 271 -3.51 9.09 -5.09
N SER A 272 -3.00 7.86 -5.00
CA SER A 272 -1.89 7.52 -4.13
C SER A 272 -0.64 7.34 -4.99
N PRO A 273 0.32 8.29 -4.95
CA PRO A 273 1.58 8.09 -5.64
C PRO A 273 2.27 6.83 -5.11
N ALA A 274 2.75 6.01 -6.04
CA ALA A 274 3.53 4.82 -5.73
C ALA A 274 5.01 5.10 -5.99
N LEU A 275 5.87 4.64 -5.09
CA LEU A 275 7.32 4.82 -5.16
C LEU A 275 8.05 3.50 -4.97
N ILE A 276 9.32 3.49 -5.39
CA ILE A 276 10.25 2.38 -5.12
C ILE A 276 11.23 2.86 -4.06
N ILE A 277 11.32 2.11 -2.98
CA ILE A 277 12.33 2.27 -1.96
C ILE A 277 13.52 1.40 -2.35
N ARG A 278 14.70 2.02 -2.47
CA ARG A 278 15.99 1.36 -2.56
C ARG A 278 16.59 1.26 -1.17
N LEU A 279 16.86 0.02 -0.76
CA LEU A 279 17.61 -0.33 0.43
C LEU A 279 19.04 -0.65 0.01
N SER A 280 20.01 0.10 0.54
CA SER A 280 21.44 -0.17 0.35
C SER A 280 22.05 -0.63 1.67
N LEU A 281 22.67 -1.82 1.66
CA LEU A 281 23.24 -2.48 2.84
C LEU A 281 24.73 -2.79 2.62
N PRO A 282 25.62 -2.57 3.60
CA PRO A 282 27.01 -2.99 3.47
C PRO A 282 27.12 -4.50 3.25
N ASN A 283 27.99 -4.94 2.34
CA ASN A 283 28.21 -6.38 2.10
C ASN A 283 28.66 -7.08 3.38
N ALA A 284 29.50 -6.44 4.20
CA ALA A 284 29.97 -6.99 5.47
C ALA A 284 28.81 -7.27 6.45
N PHE A 285 27.73 -6.47 6.42
CA PHE A 285 26.54 -6.71 7.22
C PHE A 285 25.82 -7.97 6.72
N ILE A 286 25.56 -8.05 5.41
CA ILE A 286 24.90 -9.22 4.80
C ILE A 286 25.71 -10.50 5.00
N GLU A 287 27.03 -10.45 4.85
CA GLU A 287 27.95 -11.57 5.08
C GLU A 287 28.01 -11.99 6.56
N GLY A 288 27.75 -11.04 7.47
CA GLY A 288 27.65 -11.30 8.92
C GLY A 288 26.32 -11.92 9.35
N LEU A 289 25.24 -11.75 8.57
CA LEU A 289 23.98 -12.45 8.77
C LEU A 289 24.12 -13.84 8.15
N PRO A 290 24.00 -14.96 8.89
CA PRO A 290 24.05 -16.29 8.29
C PRO A 290 22.86 -16.47 7.32
N PRO A 291 23.04 -16.31 5.99
CA PRO A 291 21.91 -16.28 5.09
C PRO A 291 21.50 -17.71 4.80
N HIS A 292 20.21 -17.98 4.86
CA HIS A 292 19.69 -19.25 4.39
C HIS A 292 19.13 -19.08 3.00
N ILE A 293 19.92 -19.52 2.01
CA ILE A 293 19.48 -19.56 0.62
C ILE A 293 18.59 -20.79 0.45
N ILE A 294 17.31 -20.57 0.19
CA ILE A 294 16.32 -21.61 -0.04
C ILE A 294 15.98 -21.61 -1.52
N GLU A 295 16.54 -22.56 -2.26
CA GLU A 295 16.15 -22.84 -3.63
C GLU A 295 14.78 -23.52 -3.71
N PHE A 296 14.16 -23.49 -4.89
CA PHE A 296 12.93 -24.25 -5.10
C PHE A 296 13.19 -25.76 -4.92
N GLY A 297 12.47 -26.36 -3.98
CA GLY A 297 12.60 -27.77 -3.61
C GLY A 297 11.63 -28.15 -2.50
N ASP A 298 11.77 -29.34 -1.92
CA ASP A 298 10.87 -29.84 -0.86
C ASP A 298 10.74 -28.88 0.31
N PHE A 299 11.88 -28.32 0.74
CA PHE A 299 11.95 -27.41 1.86
C PHE A 299 11.16 -26.12 1.61
N TRP A 300 11.37 -25.50 0.44
CA TRP A 300 10.63 -24.32 0.01
C TRP A 300 9.13 -24.61 -0.08
N ARG A 301 8.75 -25.72 -0.73
CA ARG A 301 7.35 -26.12 -0.92
C ARG A 301 6.62 -26.31 0.40
N GLN A 302 7.24 -27.00 1.36
CA GLN A 302 6.68 -27.17 2.70
C GLN A 302 6.54 -25.84 3.43
N ALA A 303 7.54 -24.95 3.31
CA ALA A 303 7.50 -23.64 3.96
C ALA A 303 6.36 -22.78 3.41
N ILE A 304 6.29 -22.62 2.08
CA ILE A 304 5.25 -21.85 1.40
C ILE A 304 3.87 -22.43 1.70
N HIS A 305 3.68 -23.75 1.54
CA HIS A 305 2.38 -24.39 1.82
C HIS A 305 1.92 -24.14 3.25
N THR A 306 2.82 -24.32 4.23
CA THR A 306 2.48 -24.16 5.64
C THR A 306 2.16 -22.70 6.00
N CYS A 307 3.05 -21.77 5.65
CA CYS A 307 2.94 -20.37 6.02
C CYS A 307 1.78 -19.67 5.31
N ARG A 308 1.63 -19.88 4.00
CA ARG A 308 0.50 -19.33 3.25
C ARG A 308 -0.85 -19.95 3.64
N SER A 309 -0.86 -21.10 4.32
CA SER A 309 -2.06 -21.64 5.00
C SER A 309 -2.37 -20.95 6.34
N GLY A 310 -1.73 -19.83 6.68
CA GLY A 310 -1.91 -19.16 7.98
C GLY A 310 -1.36 -19.97 9.17
N ARG A 311 -0.41 -20.88 8.93
CA ARG A 311 0.19 -21.70 9.99
C ARG A 311 1.68 -21.41 10.11
N ASN A 312 2.18 -21.30 11.33
CA ASN A 312 3.62 -21.21 11.55
C ASN A 312 4.28 -22.58 11.41
N LEU A 313 5.47 -22.61 10.79
CA LEU A 313 6.35 -23.77 10.67
C LEU A 313 6.61 -24.47 12.00
N LYS A 314 6.62 -25.81 11.97
CA LYS A 314 6.82 -26.69 13.13
C LYS A 314 7.90 -27.72 12.85
N GLY A 315 8.27 -28.50 13.87
CA GLY A 315 9.24 -29.59 13.73
C GLY A 315 10.60 -29.10 13.22
N ASN A 316 11.13 -29.82 12.22
CA ASN A 316 12.41 -29.52 11.58
C ASN A 316 12.41 -28.22 10.75
N LEU A 317 11.26 -27.58 10.50
CA LEU A 317 11.18 -26.30 9.79
C LEU A 317 11.08 -25.10 10.73
N LYS A 318 10.86 -25.33 12.03
CA LYS A 318 10.66 -24.26 13.02
C LYS A 318 11.85 -23.29 13.09
N TYR A 319 13.07 -23.77 12.86
CA TYR A 319 14.29 -22.95 12.92
C TYR A 319 14.30 -21.83 11.87
N LEU A 320 13.50 -21.92 10.79
CA LEU A 320 13.40 -20.82 9.83
C LEU A 320 12.86 -19.54 10.47
N HIS A 321 12.02 -19.63 11.51
CA HIS A 321 11.52 -18.45 12.21
C HIS A 321 12.58 -17.71 13.03
N THR A 322 13.76 -18.32 13.22
CA THR A 322 14.88 -17.74 13.97
C THR A 322 16.02 -17.28 13.07
N LEU A 323 15.88 -17.42 11.74
CA LEU A 323 16.89 -16.95 10.82
C LEU A 323 16.74 -15.44 10.63
N PRO A 324 17.84 -14.67 10.65
CA PRO A 324 17.77 -13.23 10.41
C PRO A 324 17.53 -12.91 8.94
N LEU A 325 17.99 -13.77 8.02
CA LEU A 325 17.90 -13.56 6.57
C LEU A 325 17.59 -14.86 5.83
N ILE A 326 16.53 -14.84 5.03
CA ILE A 326 16.20 -15.87 4.03
C ILE A 326 16.29 -15.25 2.63
N ILE A 327 16.96 -15.94 1.71
CA ILE A 327 17.02 -15.55 0.29
C ILE A 327 16.38 -16.66 -0.53
N THR A 328 15.34 -16.36 -1.30
CA THR A 328 14.50 -17.42 -1.87
C THR A 328 13.65 -16.94 -3.04
N PRO A 329 13.16 -17.83 -3.93
CA PRO A 329 12.15 -17.48 -4.92
C PRO A 329 10.92 -16.79 -4.31
N ILE A 330 10.37 -15.80 -5.02
CA ILE A 330 9.09 -15.17 -4.68
C ILE A 330 7.97 -16.16 -4.99
N ALA A 331 7.14 -16.49 -4.00
CA ALA A 331 5.99 -17.35 -4.24
C ALA A 331 4.87 -16.59 -4.99
N HIS A 332 4.18 -17.34 -5.83
CA HIS A 332 3.05 -16.94 -6.66
C HIS A 332 1.90 -17.91 -6.39
N SER A 333 0.68 -17.47 -6.70
CA SER A 333 -0.62 -18.03 -6.31
C SER A 333 -1.13 -17.55 -4.94
N PRO A 334 -2.41 -17.18 -4.83
CA PRO A 334 -2.99 -16.66 -3.60
C PRO A 334 -2.81 -17.60 -2.39
N ASN A 335 -2.78 -17.04 -1.19
CA ASN A 335 -2.55 -17.78 0.05
C ASN A 335 -3.50 -18.98 0.22
N ILE A 336 -4.79 -18.79 -0.02
CA ILE A 336 -5.78 -19.88 0.07
C ILE A 336 -5.66 -20.87 -1.10
N ALA A 337 -5.27 -20.44 -2.31
CA ALA A 337 -5.03 -21.36 -3.42
C ALA A 337 -3.93 -22.38 -3.05
N ILE A 338 -2.88 -21.89 -2.40
CA ILE A 338 -1.84 -22.74 -1.81
C ILE A 338 -2.40 -23.58 -0.64
N ALA A 339 -3.20 -22.99 0.26
CA ALA A 339 -3.77 -23.69 1.42
C ALA A 339 -4.71 -24.84 1.04
N ARG A 340 -5.39 -24.75 -0.12
CA ARG A 340 -6.29 -25.77 -0.67
C ARG A 340 -5.58 -26.99 -1.25
N LEU A 341 -4.29 -26.85 -1.55
CA LEU A 341 -3.49 -27.99 -1.97
C LEU A 341 -3.51 -29.03 -0.85
N GLN A 342 -3.82 -30.28 -1.21
CA GLN A 342 -3.94 -31.36 -0.23
C GLN A 342 -2.61 -31.61 0.49
N ASP A 343 -1.51 -31.38 -0.22
CA ASP A 343 -0.17 -31.57 0.28
C ASP A 343 0.80 -30.59 -0.38
N TRP A 344 1.89 -30.28 0.33
CA TRP A 344 2.95 -29.40 -0.16
C TRP A 344 3.61 -29.93 -1.43
N GLN A 345 3.56 -31.24 -1.72
CA GLN A 345 4.06 -31.83 -2.96
C GLN A 345 3.33 -31.29 -4.21
N GLN A 346 2.12 -30.77 -4.05
CA GLN A 346 1.37 -30.15 -5.14
C GLN A 346 1.81 -28.71 -5.43
N VAL A 347 2.63 -28.11 -4.58
CA VAL A 347 3.30 -26.84 -4.88
C VAL A 347 4.35 -27.12 -5.96
N THR A 348 4.06 -26.72 -7.19
CA THR A 348 4.97 -26.88 -8.32
C THR A 348 5.68 -25.57 -8.68
N ILE A 349 6.56 -25.62 -9.69
CA ILE A 349 7.27 -24.47 -10.23
C ILE A 349 6.34 -23.38 -10.83
N SER A 350 5.07 -23.70 -11.11
CA SER A 350 4.08 -22.68 -11.52
C SER A 350 3.69 -21.74 -10.38
N HIS A 351 4.00 -22.08 -9.13
CA HIS A 351 3.78 -21.24 -7.95
C HIS A 351 4.97 -20.33 -7.65
N ILE A 352 5.86 -20.12 -8.63
CA ILE A 352 6.97 -19.17 -8.53
C ILE A 352 6.62 -17.94 -9.36
N PHE A 353 6.82 -16.76 -8.79
CA PHE A 353 6.64 -15.50 -9.49
C PHE A 353 7.73 -15.34 -10.58
N ARG A 354 7.27 -15.01 -11.79
CA ARG A 354 8.12 -14.73 -12.94
C ARG A 354 7.64 -13.45 -13.61
N LEU A 355 8.60 -12.64 -14.05
CA LEU A 355 8.31 -11.54 -14.96
C LEU A 355 8.28 -12.08 -16.38
N GLU A 356 7.36 -11.54 -17.19
CA GLU A 356 7.26 -11.89 -18.60
C GLU A 356 8.59 -11.59 -19.32
N GLY A 357 9.06 -12.53 -20.13
CA GLY A 357 10.33 -12.39 -20.86
C GLY A 357 11.60 -12.62 -20.04
N GLN A 358 11.53 -12.90 -18.73
CA GLN A 358 12.69 -13.30 -17.94
C GLN A 358 12.80 -14.83 -17.80
N GLN A 359 14.01 -15.36 -18.04
CA GLN A 359 14.32 -16.78 -17.79
C GLN A 359 14.57 -17.08 -16.32
N ASN A 360 15.08 -16.10 -15.56
CA ASN A 360 15.41 -16.27 -14.16
C ASN A 360 14.16 -16.11 -13.29
N THR A 361 14.14 -16.89 -12.21
CA THR A 361 13.14 -16.78 -11.15
C THR A 361 13.39 -15.48 -10.37
N ALA A 362 12.32 -14.73 -10.08
CA ALA A 362 12.47 -13.58 -9.21
C ALA A 362 12.76 -14.04 -7.77
N VAL A 363 13.71 -13.39 -7.13
CA VAL A 363 14.19 -13.71 -5.78
C VAL A 363 13.80 -12.58 -4.83
N GLN A 364 13.58 -12.92 -3.57
CA GLN A 364 13.36 -12.00 -2.46
C GLN A 364 14.38 -12.24 -1.35
N TYR A 365 14.70 -11.15 -0.67
CA TYR A 365 15.42 -11.08 0.58
C TYR A 365 14.40 -10.81 1.67
N ILE A 366 14.40 -11.69 2.67
CA ILE A 366 13.44 -11.68 3.77
C ILE A 366 14.23 -11.51 5.05
N PHE A 367 14.19 -10.30 5.61
CA PHE A 367 14.77 -10.03 6.91
C PHE A 367 13.72 -10.27 8.00
N GLN A 368 14.08 -10.98 9.05
CA GLN A 368 13.13 -11.43 10.07
C GLN A 368 13.56 -11.04 11.48
N GLY A 369 12.55 -10.71 12.28
CA GLY A 369 12.71 -10.41 13.71
C GLY A 369 13.11 -8.97 13.98
N ASP A 370 12.62 -8.45 15.11
CA ASP A 370 12.78 -7.05 15.50
C ASP A 370 14.26 -6.67 15.64
N ASP A 371 15.09 -7.57 16.20
CA ASP A 371 16.54 -7.35 16.33
C ASP A 371 17.22 -7.12 14.97
N THR A 372 16.86 -7.92 13.95
CA THR A 372 17.45 -7.76 12.60
C THR A 372 16.97 -6.48 11.95
N VAL A 373 15.69 -6.13 12.10
CA VAL A 373 15.14 -4.90 11.53
C VAL A 373 15.75 -3.66 12.19
N GLY A 374 15.91 -3.66 13.51
CA GLY A 374 16.61 -2.59 14.23
C GLY A 374 18.07 -2.46 13.80
N GLN A 375 18.79 -3.56 13.61
CA GLN A 375 20.15 -3.52 13.07
C GLN A 375 20.20 -2.97 11.64
N ILE A 376 19.23 -3.29 10.79
CA ILE A 376 19.14 -2.74 9.43
C ILE A 376 18.93 -1.22 9.52
N GLU A 377 18.05 -0.75 10.39
CA GLU A 377 17.79 0.68 10.60
C GLU A 377 19.08 1.46 10.91
N GLU A 378 19.97 0.88 11.71
CA GLU A 378 21.24 1.49 12.09
C GLU A 378 22.27 1.56 10.95
N VAL A 379 22.26 0.59 10.02
CA VAL A 379 23.36 0.43 9.03
C VAL A 379 22.96 0.70 7.59
N CYS A 380 21.66 0.81 7.30
CA CYS A 380 21.18 0.92 5.94
C CYS A 380 21.10 2.37 5.44
N GLU A 381 21.03 2.49 4.12
CA GLU A 381 20.57 3.71 3.46
C GLU A 381 19.26 3.41 2.72
N LEU A 382 18.19 4.12 3.08
CA LEU A 382 16.90 4.08 2.39
C LEU A 382 16.73 5.31 1.50
N LYS A 383 16.48 5.09 0.21
CA LYS A 383 16.26 6.16 -0.78
C LYS A 383 15.04 5.90 -1.64
N VAL A 384 14.33 6.95 -2.02
CA VAL A 384 13.28 6.88 -3.05
C VAL A 384 13.94 6.86 -4.43
N VAL A 385 13.56 5.90 -5.26
CA VAL A 385 13.94 5.83 -6.67
C VAL A 385 12.74 6.28 -7.50
N VAL A 386 12.97 7.29 -8.35
CA VAL A 386 11.96 7.88 -9.23
C VAL A 386 11.87 7.11 -10.53
#